data_AF-A0A8S9N999-F1
#
_entry.id   AF-A0A8S9N999-F1
#
_cell.length_a   1.000
_cell.length_b   1.000
_cell.length_c   1.000
_cell.angle_alpha   90.00
_cell.angle_beta   90.00
_cell.angle_gamma   90.00
#
_symmetry.space_group_name_H-M   'P 1'
#
loop_
_entity.id
_entity.type
_entity.pdbx_description
1 polymer ?
#
loop_
_entity_poly.entity_id
_entity_poly.type
_entity_poly.pdbx_seq_one_letter_code
_entity_poly.pdbx_strand_id
1 'polypeptide(L)'
;MFVTRARLSTGDHEAANLPLIQFPPSLLDDRFHSVSVDHSEIDGLGGEIETLKPRLSDKLVCLDTKNMILLINTLVNLGLAYHFEKKIEKFMKDALEKVEDIIGGEGDMYTISIIFRVFRRYGHIVSSGEDFS
;
A
#
# COMPACT_ATOMS: atom_id res chain seq x y z
N MET A 1 -23.11 -26.35 -13.05
CA MET A 1 -22.61 -27.36 -12.09
C MET A 1 -21.79 -28.39 -12.87
N PHE A 2 -20.52 -28.11 -13.10
CA PHE A 2 -19.60 -29.08 -13.69
C PHE A 2 -18.72 -29.61 -12.57
N VAL A 3 -19.07 -30.78 -12.06
CA VAL A 3 -18.17 -31.56 -11.20
C VAL A 3 -17.10 -32.12 -12.12
N THR A 4 -15.92 -31.52 -12.15
CA THR A 4 -14.75 -32.09 -12.83
C THR A 4 -14.28 -33.31 -12.05
N ARG A 5 -14.94 -34.44 -12.31
CA ARG A 5 -14.47 -35.75 -11.88
C ARG A 5 -13.26 -36.09 -12.75
N ALA A 6 -12.06 -36.07 -12.17
CA ALA A 6 -10.89 -36.64 -12.83
C ALA A 6 -11.18 -38.11 -13.15
N ARG A 7 -11.28 -38.45 -14.44
CA ARG A 7 -11.31 -39.85 -14.89
C ARG A 7 -9.87 -40.33 -14.96
N LEU A 8 -9.47 -41.18 -14.01
CA LEU A 8 -8.30 -42.03 -14.23
C LEU A 8 -8.66 -43.06 -15.30
N SER A 9 -7.90 -43.04 -16.40
CA SER A 9 -7.85 -44.12 -17.37
C SER A 9 -7.35 -45.36 -16.64
N THR A 10 -8.20 -46.38 -16.54
CA THR A 10 -7.89 -47.65 -15.91
C THR A 10 -6.82 -48.39 -16.71
N GLY A 11 -5.62 -48.44 -16.16
CA GLY A 11 -4.53 -49.31 -16.56
C GLY A 11 -3.49 -49.31 -15.46
N ASP A 12 -3.37 -50.46 -14.79
CA ASP A 12 -2.30 -50.88 -13.88
C ASP A 12 -2.48 -50.64 -12.36
N HIS A 13 -2.39 -51.76 -11.66
CA HIS A 13 -2.74 -52.01 -10.27
C HIS A 13 -1.69 -51.48 -9.28
N GLU A 14 -1.49 -50.16 -9.16
CA GLU A 14 -0.66 -49.62 -8.07
C GLU A 14 -1.01 -48.17 -7.66
N ALA A 15 -2.27 -47.75 -7.84
CA ALA A 15 -2.74 -46.42 -7.43
C ALA A 15 -3.80 -46.45 -6.31
N ALA A 16 -4.03 -47.61 -5.68
CA ALA A 16 -5.20 -47.84 -4.83
C ALA A 16 -5.07 -47.36 -3.36
N ASN A 17 -3.92 -46.81 -2.94
CA ASN A 17 -3.66 -46.47 -1.53
C ASN A 17 -3.42 -44.97 -1.24
N LEU A 18 -3.69 -44.07 -2.19
CA LEU A 18 -3.61 -42.62 -1.92
C LEU A 18 -4.82 -42.19 -1.08
N PRO A 19 -4.63 -41.58 0.11
CA PRO A 19 -5.74 -41.04 0.88
C PRO A 19 -6.47 -39.99 0.05
N LEU A 20 -7.77 -40.18 -0.16
CA LEU A 20 -8.61 -39.20 -0.83
C LEU A 20 -8.80 -38.00 0.09
N ILE A 21 -7.99 -36.96 -0.11
CA ILE A 21 -8.15 -35.67 0.56
C ILE A 21 -9.20 -34.86 -0.22
N GLN A 22 -10.37 -34.67 0.38
CA GLN A 22 -11.37 -33.75 -0.13
C GLN A 22 -11.09 -32.35 0.44
N PHE A 23 -10.69 -31.42 -0.42
CA PHE A 23 -10.58 -30.01 -0.06
C PHE A 23 -11.95 -29.34 -0.10
N PRO A 24 -12.22 -28.35 0.77
CA PRO A 24 -13.41 -27.54 0.65
C PRO A 24 -13.41 -26.84 -0.72
N PRO A 25 -14.59 -26.66 -1.35
CA PRO A 25 -14.69 -25.99 -2.62
C PRO A 25 -14.09 -24.59 -2.51
N SER A 26 -13.39 -24.17 -3.56
CA SER A 26 -12.80 -22.83 -3.56
C SER A 26 -13.93 -21.81 -3.49
N LEU A 27 -13.80 -20.83 -2.60
CA LEU A 27 -14.80 -19.77 -2.56
C LEU A 27 -14.85 -19.11 -3.92
N LEU A 28 -13.73 -18.84 -4.57
CA LEU A 28 -13.62 -17.96 -5.74
C LEU A 28 -13.85 -18.64 -7.10
N ASP A 29 -13.92 -19.97 -7.13
CA ASP A 29 -14.16 -20.87 -8.27
C ASP A 29 -14.01 -20.21 -9.65
N ASP A 30 -15.10 -20.08 -10.42
CA ASP A 30 -15.11 -19.50 -11.76
C ASP A 30 -15.42 -18.00 -11.80
N ARG A 31 -15.62 -17.36 -10.64
CA ARG A 31 -16.14 -15.99 -10.57
C ARG A 31 -15.21 -14.92 -11.14
N PHE A 32 -13.92 -15.24 -11.26
CA PHE A 32 -12.93 -14.37 -11.90
C PHE A 32 -12.50 -14.85 -13.29
N HIS A 33 -13.10 -15.91 -13.84
CA HIS A 33 -12.76 -16.39 -15.18
C HIS A 33 -13.20 -15.44 -16.31
N SER A 34 -14.22 -14.62 -16.07
CA SER A 34 -14.63 -13.56 -16.99
C SER A 34 -14.97 -12.29 -16.22
N VAL A 35 -14.29 -11.20 -16.54
CA VAL A 35 -14.59 -9.86 -16.04
C VAL A 35 -15.01 -9.02 -17.23
N SER A 36 -16.25 -8.53 -17.23
CA SER A 36 -16.69 -7.48 -18.16
C SER A 36 -16.24 -6.14 -17.60
N VAL A 37 -15.44 -5.41 -18.37
CA VAL A 37 -14.91 -4.11 -17.98
C VAL A 37 -15.60 -3.02 -18.78
N ASP A 38 -16.21 -2.04 -18.10
CA ASP A 38 -16.65 -0.81 -18.76
C ASP A 38 -15.46 0.12 -18.92
N HIS A 39 -14.88 0.09 -20.12
CA HIS A 39 -13.75 0.94 -20.47
C HIS A 39 -14.09 2.43 -20.42
N SER A 40 -15.36 2.82 -20.66
CA SER A 40 -15.76 4.23 -20.61
C SER A 40 -15.75 4.77 -19.18
N GLU A 41 -16.18 3.96 -18.21
CA GLU A 41 -16.14 4.33 -16.80
C GLU A 41 -14.69 4.43 -16.30
N ILE A 42 -13.85 3.45 -16.67
CA ILE A 42 -12.43 3.45 -16.32
C ILE A 42 -11.70 4.65 -16.91
N ASP A 43 -11.93 4.97 -18.19
CA ASP A 43 -11.31 6.11 -18.84
C ASP A 43 -11.77 7.44 -18.22
N GLY A 44 -13.05 7.53 -17.84
CA GLY A 44 -13.59 8.68 -17.11
C GLY A 44 -12.90 8.89 -15.75
N LEU A 45 -12.79 7.83 -14.95
CA LEU A 45 -12.10 7.87 -13.65
C LEU A 45 -10.60 8.13 -13.81
N GLY A 46 -9.97 7.54 -14.82
CA GLY A 46 -8.57 7.77 -15.17
C GLY A 46 -8.31 9.23 -15.49
N GLY A 47 -9.18 9.84 -16.31
CA GLY A 47 -9.15 11.27 -16.60
C GLY A 47 -9.25 12.13 -15.34
N GLU A 48 -10.20 11.84 -14.45
CA GLU A 48 -10.35 12.58 -13.19
C GLU A 48 -9.10 12.47 -12.31
N ILE A 49 -8.52 11.27 -12.19
CA ILE A 49 -7.27 11.03 -11.46
C ILE A 49 -6.13 11.88 -12.02
N GLU A 50 -5.98 11.94 -13.36
CA GLU A 50 -4.94 12.76 -13.98
C GLU A 50 -5.12 14.26 -13.71
N THR A 51 -6.36 14.75 -13.57
CA THR A 51 -6.59 16.15 -13.15
C THR A 51 -6.31 16.40 -11.67
N LEU A 52 -6.48 15.38 -10.81
CA LEU A 52 -6.31 15.52 -9.37
C LEU A 52 -4.84 15.41 -8.93
N LYS A 53 -4.04 14.59 -9.61
CA LYS A 53 -2.60 14.43 -9.39
C LYS A 53 -1.82 15.76 -9.31
N PRO A 54 -1.96 16.72 -10.25
CA PRO A 54 -1.25 18.00 -10.17
C PRO A 54 -1.73 18.83 -8.99
N ARG A 55 -3.03 18.83 -8.66
CA ARG A 55 -3.57 19.57 -7.50
C ARG A 55 -2.97 19.07 -6.18
N LEU A 56 -2.79 17.75 -6.05
CA LEU A 56 -2.09 17.15 -4.91
C LEU A 56 -0.59 17.48 -4.95
N SER A 57 0.01 17.48 -6.13
CA SER A 57 1.40 17.90 -6.33
C SER A 57 1.63 19.34 -5.86
N ASP A 58 0.75 20.27 -6.19
CA ASP A 58 0.88 21.67 -5.78
C ASP A 58 0.73 21.81 -4.25
N LYS A 59 -0.23 21.10 -3.65
CA LYS A 59 -0.39 21.06 -2.18
C LYS A 59 0.86 20.53 -1.49
N LEU A 60 1.49 19.49 -2.03
CA LEU A 60 2.74 18.92 -1.51
C LEU A 60 3.91 19.95 -1.49
N VAL A 61 3.85 21.08 -2.22
CA VAL A 61 4.89 22.13 -2.20
C VAL A 61 4.62 23.20 -1.14
N CYS A 62 3.36 23.44 -0.79
CA CYS A 62 2.95 24.57 0.06
C CYS A 62 2.84 24.21 1.55
N LEU A 63 2.84 22.93 1.89
CA LEU A 63 2.68 22.47 3.28
C LEU A 63 3.98 22.61 4.08
N ASP A 64 3.84 22.93 5.37
CA ASP A 64 4.92 22.75 6.33
C ASP A 64 5.31 21.28 6.46
N THR A 65 6.53 21.02 6.95
CA THR A 65 7.11 19.68 6.99
C THR A 65 6.25 18.68 7.78
N LYS A 66 5.62 19.10 8.87
CA LYS A 66 4.75 18.23 9.69
C LYS A 66 3.49 17.83 8.92
N ASN A 67 2.77 18.80 8.36
CA ASN A 67 1.57 18.52 7.58
C ASN A 67 1.87 17.72 6.31
N MET A 68 3.04 17.93 5.71
CA MET A 68 3.52 17.15 4.59
C MET A 68 3.74 15.67 4.96
N ILE A 69 4.33 15.38 6.12
CA ILE A 69 4.49 14.01 6.63
C ILE A 69 3.13 13.34 6.90
N LEU A 70 2.17 14.09 7.45
CA LEU A 70 0.79 13.59 7.65
C LEU A 70 0.08 13.29 6.32
N LEU A 71 0.32 14.12 5.30
CA LEU A 71 -0.19 13.87 3.95
C LEU A 71 0.45 12.63 3.32
N ILE A 72 1.76 12.44 3.47
CA ILE A 72 2.46 11.23 3.02
C ILE A 72 1.87 9.99 3.69
N ASN A 73 1.65 10.04 5.01
CA ASN A 73 1.01 8.95 5.74
C ASN A 73 -0.39 8.61 5.17
N THR A 74 -1.17 9.62 4.83
CA THR A 74 -2.48 9.46 4.20
C THR A 74 -2.36 8.81 2.81
N LEU A 75 -1.44 9.29 1.97
CA LEU A 75 -1.21 8.74 0.63
C LEU A 75 -0.75 7.27 0.67
N VAL A 76 0.08 6.90 1.65
CA VAL A 76 0.51 5.50 1.82
C VAL A 76 -0.67 4.62 2.22
N ASN A 77 -1.49 5.06 3.18
CA ASN A 77 -2.66 4.29 3.62
C ASN A 77 -3.74 4.16 2.54
N LEU A 78 -3.80 5.11 1.60
CA LEU A 78 -4.69 5.05 0.43
C LEU A 78 -4.10 4.25 -0.74
N GLY A 79 -2.86 3.79 -0.67
CA GLY A 79 -2.18 3.14 -1.79
C GLY A 79 -1.88 4.08 -2.97
N LEU A 80 -1.85 5.40 -2.74
CA LEU A 80 -1.61 6.43 -3.77
C LEU A 80 -0.20 7.00 -3.74
N ALA A 81 0.62 6.62 -2.75
CA ALA A 81 1.99 7.11 -2.61
C ALA A 81 2.87 6.81 -3.84
N TYR A 82 2.58 5.74 -4.58
CA TYR A 82 3.35 5.34 -5.76
C TYR A 82 3.38 6.41 -6.87
N HIS A 83 2.34 7.23 -6.98
CA HIS A 83 2.30 8.34 -7.94
C HIS A 83 3.28 9.47 -7.62
N PHE A 84 3.80 9.52 -6.39
CA PHE A 84 4.60 10.63 -5.89
C PHE A 84 5.97 10.19 -5.35
N GLU A 85 6.40 8.95 -5.57
CA GLU A 85 7.61 8.34 -4.97
C GLU A 85 8.83 9.26 -5.01
N LYS A 86 9.22 9.75 -6.19
CA LYS A 86 10.39 10.61 -6.35
C LYS A 86 10.28 11.91 -5.55
N LYS A 87 9.07 12.46 -5.45
CA LYS A 87 8.82 13.71 -4.70
C LYS A 87 8.85 13.45 -3.20
N ILE A 88 8.28 12.33 -2.77
CA ILE A 88 8.30 11.89 -1.38
C ILE A 88 9.73 11.62 -0.94
N GLU A 89 10.52 10.88 -1.71
CA GLU A 89 11.92 10.57 -1.39
C GLU A 89 12.76 11.84 -1.23
N LYS A 90 12.64 12.78 -2.17
CA LYS A 90 13.33 14.08 -2.07
C LYS A 90 12.92 14.83 -0.81
N PHE A 91 11.61 14.92 -0.55
CA PHE A 91 11.10 15.59 0.64
C PHE A 91 11.61 14.93 1.93
N MET A 92 11.58 13.59 2.02
CA MET A 92 12.01 12.86 3.22
C MET A 92 13.49 13.11 3.52
N LYS A 93 14.33 13.21 2.47
CA LYS A 93 15.74 13.58 2.62
C LYS A 93 15.90 14.99 3.19
N ASP A 94 15.19 15.97 2.65
CA ASP A 94 15.24 17.37 3.11
C ASP A 94 14.64 17.54 4.51
N ALA A 95 13.64 16.73 4.86
CA ALA A 95 12.95 16.77 6.15
C ALA A 95 13.77 16.11 7.27
N LEU A 96 14.68 15.19 6.95
CA LEU A 96 15.54 14.53 7.94
C LEU A 96 16.41 15.53 8.70
N GLU A 97 16.97 16.50 7.99
CA GLU A 97 17.83 17.55 8.59
C GLU A 97 17.10 18.39 9.64
N LYS A 98 15.76 18.36 9.63
CA LYS A 98 14.89 19.17 10.49
C LYS A 98 14.05 18.30 11.45
N VAL A 99 14.30 17.00 11.50
CA VAL A 99 13.41 16.06 12.21
C VAL A 99 13.36 16.33 13.71
N GLU A 100 14.48 16.72 14.31
CA GLU A 100 14.56 17.06 15.74
C GLU A 100 13.73 18.31 16.06
N ASP A 101 13.82 19.35 15.22
CA ASP A 101 13.01 20.56 15.35
C ASP A 101 11.51 20.28 15.18
N ILE A 102 11.17 19.35 14.28
CA ILE A 102 9.77 18.95 14.01
C ILE A 102 9.18 18.16 15.18
N ILE A 103 9.97 17.27 15.81
CA ILE A 103 9.55 16.46 16.95
C ILE A 103 9.57 17.28 18.24
N GLY A 104 10.52 18.20 18.41
CA GLY A 104 10.66 19.08 19.57
C GLY A 104 9.64 20.20 19.67
N GLY A 105 8.83 20.42 18.62
CA GLY A 105 7.71 21.36 18.64
C GLY A 105 6.46 20.85 19.39
N GLU A 106 5.39 21.65 19.41
CA GLU A 106 4.08 21.25 19.97
C GLU A 106 3.37 20.19 19.10
N GLY A 107 3.83 18.95 19.20
CA GLY A 107 3.18 17.78 18.62
C GLY A 107 2.52 16.91 19.69
N ASP A 108 1.27 16.52 19.49
CA ASP A 108 0.67 15.45 20.27
C ASP A 108 1.35 14.10 19.96
N MET A 109 1.18 13.13 20.87
CA MET A 109 1.79 11.80 20.76
C MET A 109 1.40 11.07 19.46
N TYR A 110 0.16 11.27 18.97
CA TYR A 110 -0.30 10.65 17.73
C TYR A 110 0.48 11.20 16.53
N THR A 111 0.64 12.52 16.43
CA THR A 111 1.43 13.17 15.39
C THR A 111 2.90 12.71 15.45
N ILE A 112 3.51 12.73 16.64
CA ILE A 112 4.90 12.28 16.82
C ILE A 112 5.07 10.81 16.38
N SER A 113 4.10 9.94 16.71
CA SER A 113 4.12 8.54 16.31
C SER A 113 4.05 8.37 14.79
N ILE A 114 3.28 9.20 14.09
CA ILE A 114 3.20 9.18 12.63
C ILE A 114 4.53 9.64 12.02
N ILE A 115 5.09 10.74 12.53
CA ILE A 115 6.37 11.26 12.06
C ILE A 115 7.44 10.18 12.15
N PHE A 116 7.59 9.58 13.32
CA PHE A 116 8.54 8.50 13.55
C PHE A 116 8.32 7.31 12.60
N ARG A 117 7.06 6.86 12.45
CA ARG A 117 6.71 5.75 11.56
C ARG A 117 7.05 6.04 10.11
N VAL A 118 6.75 7.24 9.63
CA VAL A 118 7.01 7.63 8.24
C VAL A 118 8.51 7.71 8.00
N PHE A 119 9.28 8.39 8.84
CA PHE A 119 10.73 8.47 8.70
C PHE A 119 11.40 7.09 8.69
N ARG A 120 11.03 6.20 9.62
CA ARG A 120 11.55 4.82 9.64
C ARG A 120 11.19 4.03 8.38
N ARG A 121 9.98 4.20 7.85
CA ARG A 121 9.54 3.53 6.61
C ARG A 121 10.40 3.93 5.41
N TYR A 122 10.85 5.19 5.36
CA TYR A 122 11.70 5.70 4.27
C TYR A 122 13.21 5.55 4.55
N GLY A 123 13.61 4.71 5.51
CA GLY A 123 15.01 4.34 5.74
C GLY A 123 15.80 5.33 6.60
N HIS A 124 15.13 6.29 7.23
CA HIS A 124 15.79 7.26 8.10
C HIS A 124 15.82 6.77 9.55
N ILE A 125 17.02 6.78 10.15
CA ILE A 125 17.20 6.47 11.56
C ILE A 125 16.82 7.72 12.36
N VAL A 126 15.69 7.65 13.05
CA VAL A 126 15.28 8.65 14.05
C VAL A 126 15.64 8.11 15.42
N SER A 127 16.41 8.88 16.20
CA SER A 127 16.80 8.54 17.56
C SER A 127 15.57 8.37 18.45
N SER A 128 15.57 7.35 19.31
CA SER A 128 14.49 7.08 20.27
C SER A 128 14.66 7.79 21.63
N GLY A 129 15.60 8.73 21.74
CA GLY A 129 15.76 9.59 22.91
C GLY A 129 16.55 8.97 24.06
N GLU A 130 17.77 8.50 23.81
CA GLU A 130 18.65 7.95 24.86
C GLU A 130 19.62 8.97 25.50
N ASP A 131 19.59 10.26 25.12
CA ASP A 131 20.52 11.27 25.66
C ASP A 131 19.97 12.09 26.86
N PHE A 132 18.94 11.59 27.54
CA PHE A 132 18.49 12.14 28.82
C PHE A 132 18.67 11.11 29.95
N SER A 133 19.93 10.85 30.34
CA SER A 133 20.31 10.25 31.62
C SER A 133 21.63 10.81 32.13
#